data_AF-A0A7K8R4M0-F1
#
_entry.id   AF-A0A7K8R4M0-F1
#
_cell.length_a   1.000
_cell.length_b   1.000
_cell.length_c   1.000
_cell.angle_alpha   90.00
_cell.angle_beta   90.00
_cell.angle_gamma   90.00
#
_symmetry.space_group_name_H-M   'P 1'
#
loop_
_entity.id
_entity.type
_entity.pdbx_description
1 polymer ?
#
loop_
_entity_poly.entity_id
_entity_poly.type
_entity_poly.pdbx_seq_one_letter_code
_entity_poly.pdbx_strand_id
1 'polypeptide(L)'
;CTIDEHQCDSGKCIPLDNVCDNIPHCEDGSDEAKCMRLLNGSLSTEGLIQARIGKIWHLACADDWNEDISDSVCQLLGLGDANMSSTVLFTGDGPYVNITEGANHSLIFTKRWVERACGKHLVTQNNTARIIGGSDARREAWPWIVSLHFNFRPVCGASLVSDEWLVTAAHCLYGRQLKPARWQAVLGLYAQSDLREPSTVVRNIDRIIINPHYMKETKDSDIALMHLQHKVQYTDYIQPICLPEQNQQFLPGINCSIAGWGNI
;
A
#
# COMPACT_ATOMS: atom_id res chain seq x y z
N CYS A 1 -20.29 13.12 -28.03
CA CYS A 1 -20.01 13.36 -26.61
C CYS A 1 -18.57 13.84 -26.45
N THR A 2 -18.29 14.61 -25.40
CA THR A 2 -16.95 15.09 -25.05
C THR A 2 -16.09 13.96 -24.45
N ILE A 3 -14.81 14.25 -24.14
CA ILE A 3 -13.89 13.26 -23.57
C ILE A 3 -14.39 12.75 -22.20
N ASP A 4 -15.07 13.61 -21.43
CA ASP A 4 -15.56 13.33 -20.08
C ASP A 4 -17.01 12.82 -20.05
N GLU A 5 -17.56 12.46 -21.21
CA GLU A 5 -18.91 11.94 -21.36
C GLU A 5 -18.92 10.50 -21.92
N HIS A 6 -19.95 9.76 -21.53
CA HIS A 6 -20.35 8.49 -22.10
C HIS A 6 -21.52 8.68 -23.07
N GLN A 7 -21.51 7.93 -24.18
CA GLN A 7 -22.60 7.92 -25.15
C GLN A 7 -23.45 6.69 -24.91
N CYS A 8 -24.72 6.89 -24.54
CA CYS A 8 -25.73 5.84 -24.45
C CYS A 8 -25.94 5.18 -25.82
N ASP A 9 -26.44 3.95 -25.86
CA ASP A 9 -26.79 3.28 -27.12
C ASP A 9 -27.96 4.00 -27.84
N SER A 10 -28.80 4.73 -27.10
CA SER A 10 -29.79 5.69 -27.63
C SER A 10 -29.19 6.94 -28.30
N GLY A 11 -27.89 7.17 -28.16
CA GLY A 11 -27.16 8.30 -28.74
C GLY A 11 -27.06 9.54 -27.86
N LYS A 12 -27.69 9.56 -26.68
CA LYS A 12 -27.59 10.63 -25.68
C LYS A 12 -26.21 10.61 -24.98
N CYS A 13 -25.71 11.78 -24.58
CA CYS A 13 -24.47 11.91 -23.82
C CYS A 13 -24.76 12.16 -22.34
N ILE A 14 -24.08 11.44 -21.45
CA ILE A 14 -24.13 11.62 -20.00
C ILE A 14 -22.71 11.78 -19.43
N PRO A 15 -22.54 12.43 -18.26
CA PRO A 15 -21.24 12.49 -17.57
C PRO A 15 -20.69 11.09 -17.24
N LEU A 16 -19.36 10.93 -17.22
CA LEU A 16 -18.74 9.64 -16.87
C LEU A 16 -18.97 9.18 -15.44
N ASP A 17 -19.25 10.10 -14.53
CA ASP A 17 -19.56 9.78 -13.13
C ASP A 17 -20.92 9.10 -12.98
N ASN A 18 -21.78 9.21 -14.01
CA ASN A 18 -23.12 8.64 -14.08
C ASN A 18 -23.15 7.26 -14.77
N VAL A 19 -21.98 6.63 -14.96
CA VAL A 19 -21.87 5.30 -15.55
C VAL A 19 -21.58 4.31 -14.44
N CYS A 20 -22.44 3.28 -14.31
CA CYS A 20 -22.34 2.26 -13.28
C CYS A 20 -22.54 2.81 -11.86
N ASP A 21 -23.45 3.77 -11.71
CA ASP A 21 -23.78 4.40 -10.42
C ASP A 21 -25.12 3.88 -9.84
N ASN A 22 -25.67 2.83 -10.44
CA ASN A 22 -26.93 2.18 -10.08
C ASN A 22 -28.17 3.09 -10.31
N ILE A 23 -28.04 4.15 -11.11
CA ILE A 23 -29.11 5.05 -11.49
C ILE A 23 -29.17 5.13 -13.02
N PRO A 24 -30.26 4.71 -13.68
CA PRO A 24 -30.37 4.80 -15.13
C PRO A 24 -30.52 6.27 -15.58
N HIS A 25 -29.46 6.82 -16.15
CA HIS A 25 -29.39 8.13 -16.79
C HIS A 25 -29.61 8.07 -18.31
N CYS A 26 -29.29 6.91 -18.91
CA CYS A 26 -29.68 6.60 -20.27
C CYS A 26 -31.12 6.08 -20.30
N GLU A 27 -31.93 6.53 -21.27
CA GLU A 27 -33.33 6.06 -21.42
C GLU A 27 -33.41 4.56 -21.73
N ASP A 28 -32.35 4.04 -22.34
CA ASP A 28 -32.11 2.64 -22.66
C ASP A 28 -31.37 1.86 -21.54
N GLY A 29 -30.97 2.53 -20.46
CA GLY A 29 -30.24 1.93 -19.33
C GLY A 29 -28.85 1.39 -19.67
N SER A 30 -28.26 1.81 -20.81
CA SER A 30 -26.95 1.33 -21.28
C SER A 30 -25.79 1.76 -20.38
N ASP A 31 -25.97 2.81 -19.59
CA ASP A 31 -25.03 3.29 -18.59
C ASP A 31 -24.86 2.32 -17.42
N GLU A 32 -25.89 1.56 -17.09
CA GLU A 32 -25.88 0.55 -16.03
C GLU A 32 -25.66 -0.88 -16.57
N ALA A 33 -25.52 -1.02 -17.88
CA ALA A 33 -25.23 -2.29 -18.52
C ALA A 33 -23.73 -2.57 -18.59
N LYS A 34 -23.32 -3.83 -18.35
CA LYS A 34 -21.93 -4.30 -18.49
C LYS A 34 -20.94 -3.55 -17.60
N CYS A 35 -21.34 -3.27 -16.36
CA CYS A 35 -20.46 -2.67 -15.35
C CYS A 35 -19.36 -3.62 -14.86
N MET A 36 -19.53 -4.92 -15.11
CA MET A 36 -18.54 -5.94 -14.77
C MET A 36 -18.19 -6.85 -15.95
N ARG A 37 -16.98 -7.41 -15.92
CA ARG A 37 -16.51 -8.44 -16.86
C ARG A 37 -15.54 -9.40 -16.20
N LEU A 38 -15.36 -10.56 -16.82
CA LEU A 38 -14.35 -11.56 -16.45
C LEU A 38 -13.08 -11.38 -17.30
N LEU A 39 -11.92 -11.52 -16.68
CA LEU A 39 -10.58 -11.44 -17.29
C LEU A 39 -9.81 -12.74 -17.05
N ASN A 40 -9.07 -13.21 -18.05
CA ASN A 40 -8.14 -14.36 -17.94
C ASN A 40 -8.80 -15.67 -17.48
N GLY A 41 -10.06 -15.92 -17.84
CA GLY A 41 -10.69 -17.23 -17.70
C GLY A 41 -10.36 -18.16 -18.87
N SER A 42 -10.32 -19.47 -18.63
CA SER A 42 -10.23 -20.48 -19.70
C SER A 42 -11.58 -20.66 -20.39
N LEU A 43 -12.67 -20.35 -19.67
CA LEU A 43 -14.05 -20.35 -20.14
C LEU A 43 -14.62 -18.93 -20.09
N SER A 44 -15.70 -18.68 -20.85
CA SER A 44 -16.42 -17.39 -20.81
C SER A 44 -17.16 -17.12 -19.50
N THR A 45 -17.23 -18.12 -18.60
CA THR A 45 -17.95 -18.09 -17.34
C THR A 45 -17.03 -18.12 -16.12
N GLU A 46 -15.71 -18.04 -16.31
CA GLU A 46 -14.73 -17.99 -15.22
C GLU A 46 -13.71 -16.87 -15.45
N GLY A 47 -12.99 -16.45 -14.41
CA GLY A 47 -11.92 -15.47 -14.50
C GLY A 47 -11.90 -14.47 -13.34
N LEU A 48 -10.96 -13.54 -13.41
CA LEU A 48 -10.84 -12.42 -12.48
C LEU A 48 -11.91 -11.37 -12.78
N ILE A 49 -12.53 -10.83 -11.73
CA ILE A 49 -13.59 -9.85 -11.86
C ILE A 49 -12.98 -8.47 -12.08
N GLN A 50 -13.45 -7.77 -13.11
CA GLN A 50 -13.16 -6.36 -13.32
C GLN A 50 -14.45 -5.55 -13.30
N ALA A 51 -14.41 -4.43 -12.58
CA ALA A 51 -15.47 -3.43 -12.58
C ALA A 51 -15.04 -2.20 -13.38
N ARG A 52 -16.01 -1.55 -14.01
CA ARG A 52 -15.79 -0.33 -14.80
C ARG A 52 -16.08 0.90 -13.94
N ILE A 53 -15.14 1.84 -13.91
CA ILE A 53 -15.37 3.18 -13.38
C ILE A 53 -15.00 4.18 -14.47
N GLY A 54 -16.01 4.93 -14.95
CA GLY A 54 -15.89 5.79 -16.13
C GLY A 54 -15.52 4.99 -17.39
N LYS A 55 -14.36 5.26 -17.99
CA LYS A 55 -13.87 4.55 -19.21
C LYS A 55 -12.84 3.45 -18.92
N ILE A 56 -12.47 3.24 -17.66
CA ILE A 56 -11.35 2.38 -17.28
C ILE A 56 -11.87 1.14 -16.54
N TRP A 57 -11.26 -0.01 -16.85
CA TRP A 57 -11.51 -1.27 -16.18
C TRP A 57 -10.48 -1.48 -15.06
N HIS A 58 -10.98 -1.79 -13.88
CA HIS A 58 -10.20 -2.01 -12.68
C HIS A 58 -10.46 -3.41 -12.14
N LEU A 59 -9.47 -4.06 -11.54
CA LEU A 59 -9.69 -5.30 -10.81
C LEU A 59 -10.61 -5.05 -9.61
N ALA A 60 -11.53 -5.96 -9.38
CA ALA A 60 -12.43 -5.88 -8.24
C ALA A 60 -11.86 -6.65 -7.02
N CYS A 61 -12.10 -6.12 -5.83
CA CYS A 61 -11.75 -6.72 -4.55
C CYS A 61 -12.93 -6.51 -3.59
N ALA A 62 -13.09 -7.33 -2.57
CA ALA A 62 -14.00 -7.07 -1.46
C ALA A 62 -13.28 -7.43 -0.16
N ASP A 63 -13.47 -6.61 0.88
CA ASP A 63 -12.85 -6.84 2.19
C ASP A 63 -13.38 -8.16 2.82
N ASP A 64 -14.68 -8.46 2.65
CA ASP A 64 -15.36 -9.66 3.15
C ASP A 64 -16.09 -10.42 2.03
N TRP A 65 -15.34 -11.04 1.12
CA TRP A 65 -15.94 -11.78 -0.01
C TRP A 65 -16.79 -12.99 0.47
N ASN A 66 -18.10 -12.98 0.18
CA ASN A 66 -19.06 -14.02 0.58
C ASN A 66 -19.85 -14.60 -0.63
N GLU A 67 -20.75 -15.55 -0.36
CA GLU A 67 -21.62 -16.16 -1.38
C GLU A 67 -22.58 -15.11 -1.98
N ASP A 68 -23.16 -14.23 -1.16
CA ASP A 68 -24.10 -13.20 -1.62
C ASP A 68 -23.48 -12.22 -2.63
N ILE A 69 -22.23 -11.79 -2.40
CA ILE A 69 -21.44 -10.98 -3.34
C ILE A 69 -21.16 -11.80 -4.61
N SER A 70 -20.83 -13.08 -4.46
CA SER A 70 -20.55 -13.95 -5.61
C SER A 70 -21.78 -14.09 -6.51
N ASP A 71 -22.96 -14.31 -5.92
CA ASP A 71 -24.24 -14.42 -6.62
C ASP A 71 -24.63 -13.09 -7.26
N SER A 72 -24.53 -11.98 -6.52
CA SER A 72 -24.80 -10.64 -7.05
C SER A 72 -23.90 -10.30 -8.24
N VAL A 73 -22.62 -10.68 -8.21
CA VAL A 73 -21.70 -10.50 -9.33
C VAL A 73 -22.10 -11.36 -10.52
N CYS A 74 -22.39 -12.64 -10.30
CA CYS A 74 -22.79 -13.56 -11.39
C CYS A 74 -24.13 -13.14 -12.02
N GLN A 75 -25.07 -12.62 -11.23
CA GLN A 75 -26.33 -12.08 -11.72
C GLN A 75 -26.10 -10.82 -12.59
N LEU A 76 -25.23 -9.91 -12.16
CA LEU A 76 -24.84 -8.72 -12.94
C LEU A 76 -24.08 -9.07 -14.23
N LEU A 77 -23.38 -10.21 -14.26
CA LEU A 77 -22.75 -10.75 -15.47
C LEU A 77 -23.74 -11.51 -16.38
N GLY A 78 -24.98 -11.75 -15.92
CA GLY A 78 -25.99 -12.53 -16.64
C GLY A 78 -25.73 -14.04 -16.61
N LEU A 79 -24.95 -14.54 -15.65
CA LEU A 79 -24.57 -15.94 -15.48
C LEU A 79 -25.44 -16.70 -14.46
N GLY A 80 -26.29 -16.00 -13.71
CA GLY A 80 -27.12 -16.57 -12.64
C GLY A 80 -26.38 -16.55 -11.30
N ASP A 81 -26.52 -17.60 -10.50
CA ASP A 81 -25.89 -17.72 -9.19
C ASP A 81 -24.50 -18.38 -9.30
N ALA A 82 -23.60 -18.05 -8.39
CA ALA A 82 -22.22 -18.50 -8.42
C ALA A 82 -22.12 -19.96 -7.95
N ASN A 83 -21.50 -20.82 -8.76
CA ASN A 83 -21.25 -22.21 -8.37
C ASN A 83 -20.02 -22.34 -7.44
N MET A 84 -18.98 -21.54 -7.68
CA MET A 84 -17.76 -21.52 -6.88
C MET A 84 -17.03 -20.20 -7.04
N SER A 85 -16.65 -19.57 -5.94
CA SER A 85 -15.76 -18.39 -5.92
C SER A 85 -14.52 -18.67 -5.08
N SER A 86 -13.41 -18.01 -5.41
CA SER A 86 -12.18 -18.10 -4.62
C SER A 86 -11.50 -16.74 -4.63
N THR A 87 -10.95 -16.36 -3.47
CA THR A 87 -10.15 -15.16 -3.36
C THR A 87 -8.73 -15.46 -3.82
N VAL A 88 -8.18 -14.57 -4.63
CA VAL A 88 -6.80 -14.65 -5.11
C VAL A 88 -6.03 -13.45 -4.58
N LEU A 89 -4.86 -13.72 -4.01
CA LEU A 89 -3.93 -12.67 -3.61
C LEU A 89 -3.35 -12.01 -4.86
N PHE A 90 -3.81 -10.80 -5.15
CA PHE A 90 -3.27 -9.99 -6.22
C PHE A 90 -2.21 -9.03 -5.67
N THR A 91 -0.94 -9.26 -6.02
CA THR A 91 0.21 -8.44 -5.61
C THR A 91 0.60 -7.37 -6.64
N GLY A 92 -0.26 -7.15 -7.63
CA GLY A 92 -0.04 -6.16 -8.68
C GLY A 92 -0.33 -4.74 -8.21
N ASP A 93 0.43 -3.79 -8.74
CA ASP A 93 0.28 -2.36 -8.48
C ASP A 93 -0.85 -1.78 -9.34
N GLY A 94 -1.80 -1.06 -8.74
CA GLY A 94 -2.81 -0.30 -9.50
C GLY A 94 -4.09 0.06 -8.74
N PRO A 95 -4.91 0.96 -9.30
CA PRO A 95 -6.26 1.23 -8.81
C PRO A 95 -7.15 -0.01 -8.97
N TYR A 96 -7.82 -0.37 -7.88
CA TYR A 96 -8.81 -1.44 -7.82
C TYR A 96 -10.18 -0.86 -7.42
N VAL A 97 -11.21 -1.67 -7.56
CA VAL A 97 -12.56 -1.31 -7.14
C VAL A 97 -12.91 -2.21 -5.96
N ASN A 98 -13.16 -1.59 -4.81
CA ASN A 98 -13.70 -2.29 -3.67
C ASN A 98 -15.21 -2.43 -3.86
N ILE A 99 -15.68 -3.67 -3.88
CA ILE A 99 -17.08 -4.06 -3.97
C ILE A 99 -17.59 -4.26 -2.56
N THR A 100 -18.70 -3.60 -2.25
CA THR A 100 -19.45 -3.84 -1.01
C THR A 100 -20.91 -4.10 -1.36
N GLU A 101 -21.54 -4.98 -0.61
CA GLU A 101 -22.97 -5.25 -0.76
C GLU A 101 -23.79 -4.04 -0.25
N GLY A 102 -24.73 -3.59 -1.08
CA GLY A 102 -25.72 -2.57 -0.78
C GLY A 102 -27.10 -3.17 -0.46
N ALA A 103 -28.12 -2.32 -0.35
CA ALA A 103 -29.48 -2.81 -0.12
C ALA A 103 -30.02 -3.56 -1.35
N ASN A 104 -30.81 -4.62 -1.13
CA ASN A 104 -31.49 -5.42 -2.16
C ASN A 104 -30.54 -6.11 -3.17
N HIS A 105 -29.46 -6.75 -2.73
CA HIS A 105 -28.46 -7.41 -3.60
C HIS A 105 -27.83 -6.48 -4.65
N SER A 106 -27.77 -5.18 -4.37
CA SER A 106 -27.01 -4.24 -5.19
C SER A 106 -25.54 -4.26 -4.80
N LEU A 107 -24.64 -4.01 -5.76
CA LEU A 107 -23.22 -3.86 -5.48
C LEU A 107 -22.84 -2.38 -5.56
N ILE A 108 -22.11 -1.92 -4.55
CA ILE A 108 -21.54 -0.57 -4.49
C ILE A 108 -20.07 -0.66 -4.88
N PHE A 109 -19.69 0.12 -5.90
CA PHE A 109 -18.33 0.16 -6.42
C PHE A 109 -17.60 1.39 -5.88
N THR A 110 -16.57 1.18 -5.05
CA THR A 110 -15.73 2.27 -4.54
C THR A 110 -14.32 2.16 -5.12
N LYS A 111 -13.86 3.20 -5.81
CA LYS A 111 -12.48 3.25 -6.32
C LYS A 111 -11.52 3.34 -5.15
N ARG A 112 -10.70 2.30 -4.95
CA ARG A 112 -9.58 2.31 -4.00
C ARG A 112 -8.26 2.25 -4.77
N TRP A 113 -7.24 2.84 -4.18
CA TRP A 113 -5.88 2.73 -4.69
C TRP A 113 -5.14 1.78 -3.78
N VAL A 114 -4.54 0.71 -4.31
CA VAL A 114 -3.47 0.07 -3.55
C VAL A 114 -2.35 1.08 -3.55
N GLU A 115 -2.10 1.69 -2.39
CA GLU A 115 -0.91 2.50 -2.19
C GLU A 115 0.29 1.56 -2.40
N ARG A 116 0.98 1.77 -3.53
CA ARG A 116 2.27 1.22 -3.99
C ARG A 116 2.86 0.05 -3.20
N ALA A 117 3.17 -1.05 -3.89
CA ALA A 117 3.89 -2.22 -3.38
C ALA A 117 4.92 -1.89 -2.28
N CYS A 118 4.66 -2.40 -1.08
CA CYS A 118 5.56 -2.34 0.06
C CYS A 118 6.25 -3.70 0.27
N GLY A 119 7.34 -3.73 1.03
CA GLY A 119 7.95 -4.98 1.51
C GLY A 119 8.57 -5.88 0.43
N LYS A 120 8.69 -5.42 -0.82
CA LYS A 120 9.38 -6.17 -1.89
C LYS A 120 10.89 -6.12 -1.66
N HIS A 121 11.47 -7.29 -1.35
CA HIS A 121 12.92 -7.47 -1.33
C HIS A 121 13.40 -7.57 -2.78
N LEU A 122 14.09 -6.54 -3.29
CA LEU A 122 14.49 -6.47 -4.70
C LEU A 122 15.66 -7.41 -5.03
N VAL A 123 16.32 -7.96 -4.01
CA VAL A 123 17.39 -8.95 -4.13
C VAL A 123 17.10 -10.12 -3.22
N THR A 124 17.01 -11.34 -3.77
CA THR A 124 17.09 -12.57 -2.98
C THR A 124 18.47 -12.63 -2.34
N GLN A 125 18.53 -12.42 -1.02
CA GLN A 125 19.71 -12.72 -0.22
C GLN A 125 19.99 -14.22 -0.41
N ASN A 126 21.08 -14.57 -1.12
CA ASN A 126 21.57 -15.94 -1.08
C ASN A 126 21.95 -16.21 0.38
N ASN A 127 21.17 -17.06 1.04
CA ASN A 127 21.28 -17.41 2.46
C ASN A 127 22.66 -17.98 2.80
N THR A 128 23.63 -17.13 3.10
CA THR A 128 24.83 -17.50 3.86
C THR A 128 25.33 -16.30 4.67
N ALA A 129 24.70 -16.01 5.83
CA ALA A 129 25.34 -15.56 7.08
C ALA A 129 24.31 -14.92 8.05
N ARG A 130 24.50 -15.14 9.36
CA ARG A 130 23.44 -15.26 10.37
C ARG A 130 23.21 -14.09 11.35
N ILE A 131 24.07 -13.13 11.65
CA ILE A 131 23.89 -12.03 12.66
C ILE A 131 23.46 -12.56 14.05
N ILE A 132 24.32 -12.78 15.04
CA ILE A 132 25.69 -12.35 15.34
C ILE A 132 26.65 -13.38 14.73
N GLY A 133 27.57 -12.94 13.87
CA GLY A 133 27.98 -13.76 12.72
C GLY A 133 27.12 -13.44 11.49
N GLY A 134 26.88 -12.14 11.28
CA GLY A 134 26.15 -11.59 10.13
C GLY A 134 27.08 -11.21 9.01
N SER A 135 26.51 -10.92 7.85
CA SER A 135 27.26 -10.40 6.71
C SER A 135 26.82 -8.97 6.41
N ASP A 136 27.72 -8.22 5.80
CA ASP A 136 27.35 -6.98 5.15
C ASP A 136 26.17 -7.27 4.24
N ALA A 137 25.06 -6.54 4.47
CA ALA A 137 23.91 -6.66 3.60
C ALA A 137 24.35 -6.35 2.17
N ARG A 138 23.72 -6.98 1.19
CA ARG A 138 23.81 -6.49 -0.18
C ARG A 138 23.23 -5.08 -0.22
N ARG A 139 23.70 -4.27 -1.17
CA ARG A 139 22.95 -3.08 -1.56
C ARG A 139 21.53 -3.52 -1.97
N GLU A 140 20.59 -2.58 -1.90
CA GLU A 140 19.18 -2.82 -2.22
C GLU A 140 18.44 -3.84 -1.31
N ALA A 141 19.12 -4.52 -0.38
CA ALA A 141 18.48 -5.57 0.42
C ALA A 141 17.39 -5.02 1.35
N TRP A 142 17.61 -3.87 1.97
CA TRP A 142 16.69 -3.29 2.94
C TRP A 142 16.29 -1.88 2.51
N PRO A 143 15.52 -1.70 1.42
CA PRO A 143 15.27 -0.41 0.80
C PRO A 143 14.39 0.52 1.66
N TRP A 144 13.76 0.00 2.72
CA TRP A 144 13.01 0.77 3.71
C TRP A 144 13.85 1.29 4.87
N ILE A 145 15.12 0.89 4.98
CA ILE A 145 15.95 1.30 6.11
C ILE A 145 16.37 2.77 5.98
N VAL A 146 16.18 3.53 7.06
CA VAL A 146 16.47 4.96 7.10
C VAL A 146 17.41 5.24 8.26
N SER A 147 18.45 6.03 8.01
CA SER A 147 19.29 6.57 9.09
C SER A 147 18.76 7.92 9.54
N LEU A 148 18.42 8.04 10.83
CA LEU A 148 18.00 9.28 11.44
C LEU A 148 19.20 10.04 11.97
N HIS A 149 19.41 11.24 11.44
CA HIS A 149 20.48 12.15 11.81
C HIS A 149 19.94 13.30 12.66
N PHE A 150 20.59 13.57 13.80
CA PHE A 150 20.31 14.73 14.65
C PHE A 150 21.52 15.66 14.66
N ASN A 151 21.36 16.89 14.13
CA ASN A 151 22.47 17.80 13.83
C ASN A 151 23.58 17.12 13.03
N PHE A 152 23.20 16.50 11.90
CA PHE A 152 24.12 15.85 10.96
C PHE A 152 24.85 14.61 11.47
N ARG A 153 24.56 14.13 12.69
CA ARG A 153 25.15 12.89 13.23
C ARG A 153 24.12 11.77 13.22
N PRO A 154 24.48 10.54 12.79
CA PRO A 154 23.59 9.40 12.89
C PRO A 154 23.31 9.06 14.35
N VAL A 155 22.04 8.78 14.65
CA VAL A 155 21.60 8.55 16.03
C VAL A 155 20.73 7.31 16.17
N CYS A 156 19.80 7.09 15.24
CA CYS A 156 18.88 5.96 15.27
C CYS A 156 18.57 5.47 13.85
N GLY A 157 17.95 4.28 13.78
CA GLY A 157 17.28 3.81 12.58
C GLY A 157 15.81 4.21 12.54
N ALA A 158 15.23 4.15 11.34
CA ALA A 158 13.80 4.22 11.09
C ALA A 158 13.44 3.33 9.89
N SER A 159 12.15 3.11 9.69
CA SER A 159 11.62 2.41 8.53
C SER A 159 10.71 3.34 7.74
N LEU A 160 10.89 3.40 6.42
CA LEU A 160 9.99 4.08 5.50
C LEU A 160 8.70 3.26 5.37
N VAL A 161 7.53 3.85 5.63
CA VAL A 161 6.22 3.17 5.52
C VAL A 161 5.32 3.76 4.43
N SER A 162 5.63 4.98 3.96
CA SER A 162 5.04 5.59 2.77
C SER A 162 6.06 6.51 2.09
N ASP A 163 5.67 7.27 1.07
CA ASP A 163 6.57 8.21 0.40
C ASP A 163 6.89 9.46 1.23
N GLU A 164 6.24 9.63 2.39
CA GLU A 164 6.43 10.77 3.29
C GLU A 164 6.41 10.41 4.79
N TRP A 165 6.16 9.15 5.15
CA TRP A 165 6.07 8.73 6.55
C TRP A 165 7.15 7.71 6.94
N LEU A 166 7.74 7.95 8.12
CA LEU A 166 8.69 7.07 8.78
C LEU A 166 8.12 6.56 10.12
N VAL A 167 8.41 5.31 10.44
CA VAL A 167 8.25 4.74 11.79
C VAL A 167 9.61 4.62 12.46
N THR A 168 9.71 5.03 13.71
CA THR A 168 10.90 4.86 14.56
C THR A 168 10.48 4.62 16.02
N ALA A 169 11.45 4.47 16.91
CA ALA A 169 11.20 4.33 18.33
C ALA A 169 11.01 5.70 19.02
N ALA A 170 10.11 5.78 19.99
CA ALA A 170 9.89 7.00 20.77
C ALA A 170 11.14 7.42 21.57
N HIS A 171 11.92 6.46 22.08
CA HIS A 171 13.15 6.72 22.81
C HIS A 171 14.23 7.40 21.95
N CYS A 172 14.17 7.25 20.62
CA CYS A 172 15.06 7.97 19.70
C CYS A 172 14.77 9.47 19.67
N LEU A 173 13.57 9.89 20.02
CA LEU A 173 13.11 11.27 19.89
C LEU A 173 12.95 11.95 21.26
N TYR A 174 12.60 11.17 22.28
CA TYR A 174 12.40 11.64 23.64
C TYR A 174 13.68 12.30 24.19
N GLY A 175 13.52 13.50 24.76
CA GLY A 175 14.66 14.30 25.28
C GLY A 175 15.44 15.10 24.21
N ARG A 176 15.18 14.93 22.91
CA ARG A 176 15.84 15.68 21.82
C ARG A 176 15.00 16.85 21.29
N GLN A 177 14.39 17.58 22.21
CA GLN A 177 13.64 18.84 22.02
C GLN A 177 12.47 18.84 21.02
N LEU A 178 12.08 17.71 20.41
CA LEU A 178 10.99 17.66 19.40
C LEU A 178 11.10 18.79 18.37
N LYS A 179 12.32 19.11 17.93
CA LYS A 179 12.60 20.18 16.95
C LYS A 179 12.81 19.55 15.57
N PRO A 180 11.79 19.51 14.68
CA PRO A 180 11.89 18.84 13.38
C PRO A 180 13.06 19.37 12.55
N ALA A 181 13.33 20.68 12.62
CA ALA A 181 14.43 21.34 11.92
C ALA A 181 15.85 20.83 12.24
N ARG A 182 16.03 20.05 13.32
CA ARG A 182 17.34 19.46 13.68
C ARG A 182 17.48 18.01 13.22
N TRP A 183 16.42 17.44 12.66
CA TRP A 183 16.36 16.06 12.22
C TRP A 183 16.44 15.96 10.71
N GLN A 184 17.16 14.95 10.23
CA GLN A 184 17.22 14.56 8.84
C GLN A 184 17.06 13.04 8.72
N ALA A 185 16.27 12.61 7.75
CA ALA A 185 16.19 11.24 7.32
C ALA A 185 17.13 11.04 6.13
N VAL A 186 18.00 10.04 6.21
CA VAL A 186 18.88 9.62 5.13
C VAL A 186 18.42 8.26 4.63
N LEU A 187 17.91 8.23 3.39
CA LEU A 187 17.35 7.06 2.73
C LEU A 187 18.28 6.58 1.61
N GLY A 188 18.21 5.30 1.23
CA GLY A 188 19.04 4.73 0.16
C GLY A 188 20.54 4.72 0.46
N LEU A 189 20.91 4.88 1.74
CA LEU A 189 22.27 4.87 2.24
C LEU A 189 22.76 3.42 2.39
N TYR A 190 24.00 3.15 1.96
CA TYR A 190 24.64 1.87 2.26
C TYR A 190 25.63 2.00 3.42
N ALA A 191 26.59 2.93 3.31
CA ALA A 191 27.65 3.12 4.28
C ALA A 191 27.54 4.47 5.00
N GLN A 192 27.55 4.47 6.34
CA GLN A 192 27.53 5.69 7.17
C GLN A 192 28.70 6.65 6.85
N SER A 193 29.80 6.14 6.32
CA SER A 193 30.98 6.91 5.92
C SER A 193 30.83 7.63 4.58
N ASP A 194 29.86 7.26 3.74
CA ASP A 194 29.68 7.82 2.40
C ASP A 194 28.22 8.24 2.14
N LEU A 195 27.93 9.52 2.43
CA LEU A 195 26.63 10.12 2.16
C LEU A 195 26.50 10.65 0.71
N ARG A 196 27.52 10.47 -0.14
CA ARG A 196 27.56 11.03 -1.50
C ARG A 196 27.12 10.03 -2.57
N GLU A 197 26.67 8.85 -2.16
CA GLU A 197 26.22 7.84 -3.10
C GLU A 197 25.00 8.34 -3.89
N PRO A 198 24.92 8.08 -5.20
CA PRO A 198 23.79 8.54 -6.02
C PRO A 198 22.42 8.05 -5.55
N SER A 199 22.39 6.89 -4.86
CA SER A 199 21.18 6.33 -4.24
C SER A 199 20.75 7.07 -2.97
N THR A 200 21.63 7.85 -2.36
CA THR A 200 21.39 8.47 -1.06
C THR A 200 20.54 9.72 -1.22
N VAL A 201 19.42 9.74 -0.51
CA VAL A 201 18.49 10.87 -0.47
C VAL A 201 18.35 11.37 0.96
N VAL A 202 18.68 12.64 1.16
CA VAL A 202 18.46 13.32 2.45
C VAL A 202 17.13 14.08 2.41
N ARG A 203 16.33 13.92 3.47
CA ARG A 203 15.06 14.63 3.66
C ARG A 203 14.99 15.25 5.05
N ASN A 204 14.52 16.49 5.10
CA ASN A 204 14.21 17.16 6.35
C ASN A 204 12.89 16.64 6.92
N ILE A 205 12.70 16.85 8.22
CA ILE A 205 11.50 16.48 8.95
C ILE A 205 10.71 17.76 9.27
N ASP A 206 9.40 17.74 9.04
CA ASP A 206 8.50 18.85 9.38
C ASP A 206 7.56 18.53 10.55
N ARG A 207 7.32 17.24 10.84
CA ARG A 207 6.48 16.79 11.95
C ARG A 207 7.04 15.57 12.65
N ILE A 208 6.87 15.54 13.96
CA ILE A 208 7.22 14.43 14.85
C ILE A 208 6.01 14.11 15.72
N ILE A 209 5.61 12.84 15.77
CA ILE A 209 4.48 12.34 16.56
C ILE A 209 4.99 11.19 17.43
N ILE A 210 5.09 11.41 18.73
CA ILE A 210 5.41 10.35 19.70
C ILE A 210 4.10 9.74 20.20
N ASN A 211 4.06 8.42 20.37
CA ASN A 211 2.91 7.76 20.98
C ASN A 211 2.61 8.38 22.35
N PRO A 212 1.38 8.88 22.60
CA PRO A 212 1.02 9.52 23.87
C PRO A 212 1.13 8.60 25.09
N HIS A 213 1.13 7.28 24.89
CA HIS A 213 1.29 6.28 25.94
C HIS A 213 2.75 5.87 26.18
N TYR A 214 3.72 6.51 25.52
CA TYR A 214 5.13 6.19 25.72
C TYR A 214 5.58 6.40 27.17
N MET A 215 6.01 5.32 27.82
CA MET A 215 6.54 5.36 29.18
C MET A 215 8.06 5.29 29.17
N LYS A 216 8.72 6.40 29.56
CA LYS A 216 10.19 6.52 29.50
C LYS A 216 10.92 5.47 30.34
N GLU A 217 10.39 5.13 31.51
CA GLU A 217 11.04 4.24 32.48
C GLU A 217 10.90 2.77 32.08
N THR A 218 9.70 2.34 31.64
CA THR A 218 9.44 0.94 31.24
C THR A 218 9.73 0.66 29.76
N LYS A 219 9.81 1.71 28.93
CA LYS A 219 9.83 1.62 27.46
C LYS A 219 8.54 1.05 26.86
N ASP A 220 7.43 1.08 27.58
CA ASP A 220 6.14 0.73 27.00
C ASP A 220 5.73 1.74 25.93
N SER A 221 5.05 1.24 24.88
CA SER A 221 4.58 2.02 23.73
C SER A 221 5.69 2.81 23.03
N ASP A 222 6.88 2.20 22.86
CA ASP A 222 8.07 2.81 22.26
C ASP A 222 8.01 2.94 20.74
N ILE A 223 7.02 3.69 20.24
CA ILE A 223 6.80 3.95 18.83
C ILE A 223 6.55 5.43 18.57
N ALA A 224 7.07 5.93 17.46
CA ALA A 224 6.87 7.28 16.99
C ALA A 224 6.85 7.35 15.45
N LEU A 225 6.17 8.36 14.94
CA LEU A 225 6.11 8.69 13.52
C LEU A 225 6.87 9.99 13.25
N MET A 226 7.53 10.05 12.09
CA MET A 226 8.13 11.28 11.57
C MET A 226 7.63 11.50 10.15
N HIS A 227 7.24 12.73 9.84
CA HIS A 227 6.82 13.13 8.51
C HIS A 227 7.96 13.86 7.79
N LEU A 228 8.18 13.49 6.54
CA LEU A 228 9.16 14.12 5.67
C LEU A 228 8.59 15.43 5.13
N GLN A 229 9.40 16.49 5.12
CA GLN A 229 9.01 17.79 4.55
C GLN A 229 8.65 17.68 3.05
N HIS A 230 9.26 16.73 2.34
CA HIS A 230 8.98 16.45 0.93
C HIS A 230 8.98 14.95 0.67
N LYS A 231 8.04 14.50 -0.17
CA LYS A 231 7.95 13.12 -0.63
C LYS A 231 9.28 12.61 -1.22
N VAL A 232 9.56 11.34 -1.01
CA VAL A 232 10.66 10.62 -1.65
C VAL A 232 10.17 9.93 -2.91
N GLN A 233 11.04 9.87 -3.92
CA GLN A 233 10.78 9.03 -5.09
C GLN A 233 11.25 7.62 -4.78
N TYR A 234 10.41 6.64 -5.09
CA TYR A 234 10.78 5.24 -4.93
C TYR A 234 11.79 4.84 -6.00
N THR A 235 12.79 4.08 -5.58
CA THR A 235 13.89 3.58 -6.40
C THR A 235 14.25 2.18 -5.93
N ASP A 236 15.21 1.51 -6.57
CA ASP A 236 15.67 0.20 -6.10
C ASP A 236 16.33 0.25 -4.69
N TYR A 237 16.64 1.45 -4.20
CA TYR A 237 17.26 1.69 -2.90
C TYR A 237 16.29 2.28 -1.87
N ILE A 238 15.10 2.71 -2.30
CA ILE A 238 14.12 3.42 -1.48
C ILE A 238 12.74 2.86 -1.79
N GLN A 239 12.22 2.03 -0.90
CA GLN A 239 10.88 1.43 -0.98
C GLN A 239 10.29 1.35 0.42
N PRO A 240 8.95 1.43 0.57
CA PRO A 240 8.33 1.31 1.88
C PRO A 240 8.29 -0.15 2.37
N ILE A 241 8.29 -0.36 3.69
CA ILE A 241 7.95 -1.64 4.30
C ILE A 241 6.45 -1.73 4.56
N CYS A 242 5.88 -2.92 4.49
CA CYS A 242 4.49 -3.15 4.84
C CYS A 242 4.30 -3.08 6.36
N LEU A 243 3.16 -2.53 6.78
CA LEU A 243 2.69 -2.63 8.15
C LEU A 243 1.85 -3.89 8.30
N PRO A 244 1.88 -4.54 9.48
CA PRO A 244 1.00 -5.66 9.76
C PRO A 244 -0.45 -5.22 9.89
N GLU A 245 -1.37 -6.16 9.68
CA GLU A 245 -2.79 -5.95 9.96
C GLU A 245 -3.04 -5.80 11.47
N GLN A 246 -4.11 -5.11 11.85
CA GLN A 246 -4.41 -4.76 13.25
C GLN A 246 -4.44 -5.97 14.21
N ASN A 247 -4.86 -7.14 13.71
CA ASN A 247 -5.00 -8.36 14.51
C ASN A 247 -4.02 -9.47 14.08
N GLN A 248 -2.98 -9.12 13.32
CA GLN A 248 -1.99 -10.08 12.88
C GLN A 248 -1.21 -10.64 14.08
N GLN A 249 -1.16 -11.97 14.19
CA GLN A 249 -0.44 -12.65 15.27
C GLN A 249 0.95 -13.07 14.81
N PHE A 250 1.96 -12.77 15.63
CA PHE A 250 3.34 -13.20 15.43
C PHE A 250 3.66 -14.35 16.38
N LEU A 251 3.56 -15.58 15.87
CA LEU A 251 3.84 -16.77 16.67
C LEU A 251 5.34 -16.89 17.00
N PRO A 252 5.70 -17.41 18.19
CA PRO A 252 7.09 -17.71 18.51
C PRO A 252 7.71 -18.68 17.49
N GLY A 253 8.98 -18.46 17.15
CA GLY A 253 9.73 -19.31 16.22
C GLY A 253 9.71 -18.86 14.76
N ILE A 254 9.02 -17.76 14.43
CA ILE A 254 9.13 -17.12 13.12
C ILE A 254 10.52 -16.48 12.97
N ASN A 255 11.19 -16.77 11.85
CA ASN A 255 12.46 -16.15 11.51
C ASN A 255 12.23 -14.71 11.03
N CYS A 256 12.75 -13.74 11.78
CA CYS A 256 12.75 -12.33 11.43
C CYS A 256 14.18 -11.86 11.15
N SER A 257 14.31 -10.81 10.34
CA SER A 257 15.59 -10.16 10.05
C SER A 257 15.67 -8.80 10.72
N ILE A 258 16.86 -8.42 11.18
CA ILE A 258 17.15 -7.12 11.77
C ILE A 258 18.29 -6.51 10.95
N ALA A 259 18.12 -5.25 10.54
CA ALA A 259 19.10 -4.50 9.77
C ALA A 259 19.35 -3.14 10.42
N GLY A 260 20.59 -2.63 10.34
CA GLY A 260 20.97 -1.35 10.92
C GLY A 260 22.48 -1.11 10.90
N TRP A 261 22.89 0.10 11.28
CA TRP A 261 24.29 0.54 11.41
C TRP A 261 24.73 0.68 12.87
N GLY A 262 24.06 0.02 13.79
CA GLY A 262 24.40 0.07 15.22
C GLY A 262 25.78 -0.51 15.48
N ASN A 263 26.50 0.06 16.45
CA ASN A 263 27.73 -0.56 16.95
C ASN A 263 27.37 -1.85 17.69
N ILE A 264 28.17 -2.90 17.46
CA ILE A 264 28.14 -4.17 18.21
C ILE A 264 28.83 -3.96 19.57
#